data_AF-A0A7Y5D5B4-F1
#
_entry.id   AF-A0A7Y5D5B4-F1
#
_cell.length_a   1.000
_cell.length_b   1.000
_cell.length_c   1.000
_cell.angle_alpha   90.00
_cell.angle_beta   90.00
_cell.angle_gamma   90.00
#
_symmetry.space_group_name_H-M   'P 1'
#
loop_
_entity.id
_entity.type
_entity.pdbx_description
1 polymer ?
#
loop_
_entity_poly.entity_id
_entity_poly.type
_entity_poly.pdbx_seq_one_letter_code
_entity_poly.pdbx_strand_id
1 'polypeptide(L)'
;MQATQPSVALLKADSSNTGWRTVCFHLPWQQKQEPDWSIGTQIAGEIIAPVLAQRHLNINYWRFHRRAVEDATGHTFSFIVYSSAASAEKIYADIKASPNTIALKKTGQITRIEFDPLDKNPKPEIKDTSDPVWPAAIQKTWPGFIMGASQMWLDLILQLKTESPSNANQRERYQSIHQHITKLWEQHGQHAWLHHLNALYGYSPIAIHF
;
A
#
# COMPACT_ATOMS: atom_id res chain seq x y z
N MET A 1 27.21 7.83 -31.51
CA MET A 1 26.82 6.88 -30.44
C MET A 1 25.56 7.41 -29.80
N GLN A 2 24.40 6.85 -30.17
CA GLN A 2 23.12 7.15 -29.51
C GLN A 2 22.98 6.22 -28.31
N ALA A 3 22.77 6.80 -27.13
CA ALA A 3 22.50 6.04 -25.92
C ALA A 3 21.10 5.42 -26.02
N THR A 4 21.07 4.09 -26.07
CA THR A 4 19.86 3.29 -25.96
C THR A 4 19.31 3.39 -24.53
N GLN A 5 18.12 3.95 -24.38
CA GLN A 5 17.37 3.84 -23.14
C GLN A 5 16.99 2.36 -22.89
N PRO A 6 17.04 1.87 -21.64
CA PRO A 6 16.54 0.54 -21.33
C PRO A 6 15.02 0.53 -21.48
N SER A 7 14.54 -0.11 -22.55
CA SER A 7 13.13 -0.41 -22.79
C SER A 7 12.68 -1.50 -21.80
N VAL A 8 11.98 -1.10 -20.74
CA VAL A 8 11.11 -2.02 -19.99
C VAL A 8 10.02 -2.46 -20.96
N ALA A 9 10.10 -3.71 -21.42
CA ALA A 9 9.11 -4.29 -22.31
C ALA A 9 7.75 -4.34 -21.59
N LEU A 10 6.92 -3.34 -21.87
CA LEU A 10 5.51 -3.30 -21.50
C LEU A 10 4.80 -4.47 -22.19
N LEU A 11 4.51 -5.52 -21.43
CA LEU A 11 3.54 -6.54 -21.82
C LEU A 11 2.21 -5.83 -22.11
N LYS A 12 1.75 -5.92 -23.36
CA LYS A 12 0.43 -5.44 -23.80
C LYS A 12 -0.66 -6.26 -23.11
N ALA A 13 -1.02 -5.89 -21.89
CA ALA A 13 -2.34 -6.22 -21.35
C ALA A 13 -3.39 -5.38 -22.09
N ASP A 14 -4.60 -5.92 -22.29
CA ASP A 14 -5.76 -5.20 -22.83
C ASP A 14 -5.87 -3.81 -22.20
N SER A 15 -5.43 -2.80 -22.93
CA SER A 15 -5.16 -1.45 -22.43
C SER A 15 -6.40 -0.57 -22.40
N SER A 16 -7.56 -1.07 -22.84
CA SER A 16 -8.76 -0.27 -23.07
C SER A 16 -9.42 0.25 -21.79
N ASN A 17 -8.95 -0.15 -20.60
CA ASN A 17 -9.45 0.36 -19.32
C ASN A 17 -8.43 0.24 -18.17
N THR A 18 -7.16 0.57 -18.41
CA THR A 18 -6.12 0.56 -17.38
C THR A 18 -6.08 1.87 -16.61
N GLY A 19 -5.99 1.82 -15.28
CA GLY A 19 -5.80 2.99 -14.42
C GLY A 19 -5.82 2.63 -12.95
N TRP A 20 -5.89 3.66 -12.10
CA TRP A 20 -5.89 3.46 -10.66
C TRP A 20 -7.23 2.96 -10.13
N ARG A 21 -7.14 1.98 -9.23
CA ARG A 21 -8.23 1.32 -8.54
C ARG A 21 -7.92 1.22 -7.06
N THR A 22 -8.91 1.47 -6.23
CA THR A 22 -8.77 1.48 -4.78
C THR A 22 -9.64 0.41 -4.16
N VAL A 23 -9.05 -0.34 -3.23
CA VAL A 23 -9.78 -1.11 -2.22
C VAL A 23 -9.58 -0.43 -0.88
N CYS A 24 -10.64 0.09 -0.29
CA CYS A 24 -10.59 0.82 0.97
C CYS A 24 -11.24 0.01 2.09
N PHE A 25 -10.42 -0.38 3.06
CA PHE A 25 -10.84 -1.04 4.29
C PHE A 25 -11.10 0.01 5.36
N HIS A 26 -12.32 0.04 5.88
CA HIS A 26 -12.71 0.95 6.96
C HIS A 26 -12.59 0.22 8.30
N LEU A 27 -11.87 0.84 9.23
CA LEU A 27 -11.47 0.24 10.49
C LEU A 27 -12.22 0.91 11.65
N PRO A 28 -12.56 0.17 12.71
CA PRO A 28 -13.18 0.77 13.89
C PRO A 28 -12.21 1.78 14.51
N TRP A 29 -12.70 2.99 14.77
CA TRP A 29 -11.94 4.02 15.45
C TRP A 29 -12.89 5.00 16.13
N GLN A 30 -12.62 5.28 17.40
CA GLN A 30 -13.32 6.31 18.16
C GLN A 30 -12.47 7.57 18.15
N GLN A 31 -13.10 8.73 17.91
CA GLN A 31 -12.42 10.02 17.94
C GLN A 31 -11.66 10.21 19.27
N LYS A 32 -10.52 10.91 19.21
CA LYS A 32 -9.63 11.16 20.36
C LYS A 32 -8.95 9.93 20.98
N GLN A 33 -9.02 8.76 20.34
CA GLN A 33 -8.20 7.60 20.70
C GLN A 33 -7.09 7.37 19.68
N GLU A 34 -5.99 6.74 20.10
CA GLU A 34 -4.97 6.28 19.17
C GLU A 34 -5.55 5.22 18.22
N PRO A 35 -5.39 5.36 16.89
CA PRO A 35 -5.85 4.35 15.94
C PRO A 35 -5.11 3.03 16.13
N ASP A 36 -5.83 1.89 16.05
CA ASP A 36 -5.20 0.56 16.03
C ASP A 36 -4.57 0.28 14.65
N TRP A 37 -3.38 0.82 14.47
CA TRP A 37 -2.55 0.71 13.29
C TRP A 37 -2.13 -0.72 12.93
N SER A 38 -2.21 -1.67 13.88
CA SER A 38 -1.86 -3.07 13.65
C SER A 38 -2.82 -3.79 12.70
N ILE A 39 -4.08 -3.34 12.63
CA ILE A 39 -5.09 -3.96 11.75
C ILE A 39 -4.70 -3.77 10.28
N GLY A 40 -4.22 -2.58 9.90
CA GLY A 40 -3.68 -2.35 8.55
C GLY A 40 -2.47 -3.23 8.22
N THR A 41 -1.62 -3.50 9.22
CA THR A 41 -0.47 -4.40 9.10
C THR A 41 -0.93 -5.84 8.86
N GLN A 42 -1.96 -6.29 9.58
CA GLN A 42 -2.59 -7.60 9.36
C GLN A 42 -3.23 -7.71 7.97
N ILE A 43 -3.98 -6.69 7.53
CA ILE A 43 -4.59 -6.68 6.20
C ILE A 43 -3.52 -6.79 5.11
N ALA A 44 -2.42 -6.04 5.24
CA ALA A 44 -1.31 -6.11 4.31
C ALA A 44 -0.70 -7.52 4.23
N GLY A 45 -0.35 -8.12 5.37
CA GLY A 45 0.33 -9.42 5.41
C GLY A 45 -0.56 -10.64 5.10
N GLU A 46 -1.84 -10.61 5.49
CA GLU A 46 -2.74 -11.77 5.42
C GLU A 46 -3.77 -11.73 4.29
N ILE A 47 -4.06 -10.54 3.75
CA ILE A 47 -5.04 -10.37 2.69
C ILE A 47 -4.34 -9.91 1.41
N ILE A 48 -3.54 -8.84 1.47
CA ILE A 48 -2.97 -8.26 0.25
C ILE A 48 -1.71 -8.98 -0.23
N ALA A 49 -0.82 -9.42 0.67
CA ALA A 49 0.41 -10.11 0.27
C ALA A 49 0.13 -11.38 -0.57
N PRO A 50 -0.82 -12.26 -0.20
CA PRO A 50 -1.19 -13.40 -1.04
C PRO A 50 -1.75 -12.99 -2.42
N VAL A 51 -2.51 -11.90 -2.49
CA VAL A 51 -3.06 -11.37 -3.75
C VAL A 51 -1.93 -10.88 -4.67
N LEU A 52 -0.96 -10.17 -4.11
CA LEU A 52 0.23 -9.73 -4.85
C LEU A 52 1.05 -10.96 -5.30
N ALA A 53 1.31 -11.91 -4.40
CA ALA A 53 2.07 -13.14 -4.67
C ALA A 53 1.55 -13.91 -5.89
N GLN A 54 0.22 -14.05 -6.00
CA GLN A 54 -0.44 -14.76 -7.09
C GLN A 54 -0.47 -13.97 -8.40
N ARG A 55 -0.23 -12.65 -8.37
CA ARG A 55 -0.52 -11.73 -9.48
C ARG A 55 0.64 -10.83 -9.90
N HIS A 56 1.83 -10.99 -9.31
CA HIS A 56 2.99 -10.10 -9.49
C HIS A 56 3.35 -9.80 -10.96
N LEU A 57 3.04 -10.70 -11.90
CA LEU A 57 3.37 -10.50 -13.31
C LEU A 57 2.47 -9.49 -14.05
N ASN A 58 1.38 -9.00 -13.43
CA ASN A 58 0.37 -8.15 -14.11
C ASN A 58 0.07 -6.81 -13.42
N ILE A 59 0.86 -6.38 -12.42
CA ILE A 59 0.63 -5.13 -11.68
C ILE A 59 1.86 -4.23 -11.83
N ASN A 60 1.71 -3.10 -12.54
CA ASN A 60 2.81 -2.18 -12.81
C ASN A 60 3.10 -1.23 -11.64
N TYR A 61 2.05 -0.74 -10.98
CA TYR A 61 2.16 0.12 -9.81
C TYR A 61 1.13 -0.25 -8.76
N TRP A 62 1.51 -0.18 -7.50
CA TRP A 62 0.59 -0.28 -6.38
C TRP A 62 1.18 0.39 -5.14
N ARG A 63 0.33 0.73 -4.18
CA ARG A 63 0.76 1.29 -2.90
C ARG A 63 -0.24 1.02 -1.79
N PHE A 64 0.25 1.11 -0.56
CA PHE A 64 -0.62 1.24 0.61
C PHE A 64 -0.83 2.70 0.95
N HIS A 65 -2.02 3.00 1.49
CA HIS A 65 -2.30 4.27 2.14
C HIS A 65 -2.97 4.02 3.48
N ARG A 66 -2.53 4.73 4.51
CA ARG A 66 -3.00 4.60 5.88
C ARG A 66 -3.43 5.98 6.33
N ARG A 67 -4.66 6.11 6.85
CA ARG A 67 -5.23 7.39 7.25
C ARG A 67 -6.07 7.21 8.50
N ALA A 68 -5.94 8.11 9.46
CA ALA A 68 -6.87 8.26 10.57
C ALA A 68 -7.02 9.77 10.83
N VAL A 69 -8.17 10.32 10.43
CA VAL A 69 -8.48 11.76 10.56
C VAL A 69 -9.90 11.89 11.07
N GLU A 70 -10.13 12.82 12.00
CA GLU A 70 -11.45 13.10 12.59
C GLU A 70 -12.42 13.77 11.59
N ASP A 71 -12.70 13.07 10.50
CA ASP A 71 -13.64 13.44 9.45
C ASP A 71 -14.59 12.27 9.14
N ALA A 72 -15.45 12.43 8.13
CA ALA A 72 -16.39 11.39 7.72
C ALA A 72 -15.74 10.12 7.14
N THR A 73 -14.45 10.18 6.77
CA THR A 73 -13.68 9.03 6.27
C THR A 73 -13.10 8.22 7.43
N GLY A 74 -12.64 8.87 8.50
CA GLY A 74 -12.20 8.19 9.72
C GLY A 74 -10.89 7.41 9.52
N HIS A 75 -10.83 6.20 10.08
CA HIS A 75 -9.66 5.33 10.02
C HIS A 75 -9.76 4.32 8.87
N THR A 76 -8.87 4.43 7.90
CA THR A 76 -8.85 3.59 6.72
C THR A 76 -7.47 3.04 6.40
N PHE A 77 -7.48 1.85 5.81
CA PHE A 77 -6.35 1.24 5.12
C PHE A 77 -6.74 1.04 3.67
N SER A 78 -5.98 1.57 2.72
CA SER A 78 -6.27 1.44 1.29
C SER A 78 -5.16 0.71 0.57
N PHE A 79 -5.54 -0.25 -0.28
CA PHE A 79 -4.69 -0.80 -1.32
C PHE A 79 -5.05 -0.14 -2.65
N ILE A 80 -4.11 0.60 -3.22
CA ILE A 80 -4.29 1.35 -4.46
C ILE A 80 -3.44 0.70 -5.53
N VAL A 81 -4.04 0.28 -6.64
CA VAL A 81 -3.38 -0.51 -7.69
C VAL A 81 -3.64 0.09 -9.07
N TYR A 82 -2.61 0.15 -9.90
CA TYR A 82 -2.71 0.54 -11.30
C TYR A 82 -2.83 -0.72 -12.16
N SER A 83 -4.03 -0.99 -12.65
CA SER A 83 -4.34 -2.24 -13.37
C SER A 83 -5.48 -2.07 -14.37
N SER A 84 -5.67 -3.06 -15.25
CA SER A 84 -6.87 -3.15 -16.08
C SER A 84 -8.08 -3.57 -15.23
N ALA A 85 -9.29 -3.25 -15.70
CA ALA A 85 -10.52 -3.66 -15.02
C ALA A 85 -10.61 -5.18 -14.78
N ALA A 86 -10.17 -6.01 -15.73
CA ALA A 86 -10.15 -7.47 -15.57
C ALA A 86 -9.19 -7.95 -14.47
N SER A 87 -8.03 -7.30 -14.33
CA SER A 87 -7.10 -7.58 -13.23
C SER A 87 -7.65 -7.11 -11.88
N ALA A 88 -8.27 -5.92 -11.85
CA ALA A 88 -8.93 -5.39 -10.65
C ALA A 88 -10.10 -6.28 -10.18
N GLU A 89 -10.92 -6.79 -11.10
CA GLU A 89 -12.02 -7.72 -10.78
C GLU A 89 -11.50 -8.96 -10.05
N LYS A 90 -10.42 -9.55 -10.55
CA LYS A 90 -9.79 -10.72 -9.93
C LYS A 90 -9.19 -10.40 -8.56
N ILE A 91 -8.52 -9.25 -8.41
CA ILE A 91 -8.03 -8.76 -7.11
C ILE A 91 -9.19 -8.61 -6.12
N TYR A 92 -10.31 -8.03 -6.55
CA TYR A 92 -11.48 -7.83 -5.70
C TYR A 92 -12.10 -9.17 -5.28
N ALA A 93 -12.17 -10.13 -6.20
CA ALA A 93 -12.67 -11.47 -5.91
C ALA A 93 -11.80 -12.17 -4.86
N ASP A 94 -10.48 -12.13 -4.98
CA ASP A 94 -9.57 -12.75 -4.00
C ASP A 94 -9.70 -12.11 -2.62
N ILE A 95 -9.76 -10.77 -2.56
CA ILE A 95 -9.93 -10.04 -1.30
C ILE A 95 -11.25 -10.43 -0.63
N LYS A 96 -12.35 -10.52 -1.40
CA LYS A 96 -13.66 -10.93 -0.87
C LYS A 96 -13.67 -12.38 -0.39
N ALA A 97 -13.01 -13.29 -1.11
CA ALA A 97 -12.97 -14.71 -0.80
C ALA A 97 -11.98 -15.08 0.30
N SER A 98 -11.05 -14.18 0.65
CA SER A 98 -10.04 -14.43 1.69
C SER A 98 -10.69 -14.78 3.03
N PRO A 99 -10.31 -15.93 3.65
CA PRO A 99 -10.78 -16.29 4.99
C PRO A 99 -10.43 -15.22 6.03
N ASN A 100 -9.29 -14.54 5.87
CA ASN A 100 -8.88 -13.44 6.75
C ASN A 100 -9.81 -12.23 6.63
N THR A 101 -10.26 -11.90 5.40
CA THR A 101 -11.26 -10.84 5.20
C THR A 101 -12.57 -11.16 5.91
N ILE A 102 -13.06 -12.40 5.74
CA ILE A 102 -14.31 -12.86 6.36
C ILE A 102 -14.19 -12.83 7.89
N ALA A 103 -13.09 -13.33 8.43
CA ALA A 103 -12.82 -13.34 9.86
C ALA A 103 -12.77 -11.93 10.46
N LEU A 104 -12.00 -11.02 9.86
CA LEU A 104 -11.86 -9.64 10.33
C LEU A 104 -13.17 -8.84 10.25
N LYS A 105 -14.03 -9.11 9.27
CA LYS A 105 -15.38 -8.55 9.24
C LYS A 105 -16.27 -9.11 10.35
N LYS A 106 -16.22 -10.42 10.58
CA LYS A 106 -16.99 -11.10 11.63
C LYS A 106 -16.63 -10.59 13.04
N THR A 107 -15.36 -10.28 13.28
CA THR A 107 -14.88 -9.74 14.56
C THR A 107 -15.02 -8.22 14.68
N GLY A 108 -15.54 -7.53 13.65
CA GLY A 108 -15.72 -6.08 13.64
C GLY A 108 -14.42 -5.28 13.47
N GLN A 109 -13.29 -5.94 13.20
CA GLN A 109 -12.00 -5.28 12.93
C GLN A 109 -11.97 -4.61 11.55
N ILE A 110 -12.81 -5.05 10.62
CA ILE A 110 -13.16 -4.35 9.39
C ILE A 110 -14.66 -4.05 9.43
N THR A 111 -15.03 -2.77 9.44
CA THR A 111 -16.43 -2.35 9.48
C THR A 111 -17.07 -2.39 8.10
N ARG A 112 -16.34 -1.96 7.06
CA ARG A 112 -16.75 -2.06 5.66
C ARG A 112 -15.55 -2.12 4.72
N ILE A 113 -15.78 -2.58 3.49
CA ILE A 113 -14.80 -2.57 2.41
C ILE A 113 -15.46 -1.94 1.19
N GLU A 114 -14.84 -0.91 0.65
CA GLU A 114 -15.26 -0.22 -0.57
C GLU A 114 -14.30 -0.59 -1.70
N PHE A 115 -14.87 -0.80 -2.89
CA PHE A 115 -14.13 -1.14 -4.10
C PHE A 115 -14.47 -0.10 -5.15
N ASP A 116 -13.46 0.48 -5.80
CA ASP A 116 -13.71 1.38 -6.94
C ASP A 116 -14.46 0.64 -8.06
N PRO A 117 -15.39 1.30 -8.75
CA PRO A 117 -16.16 0.72 -9.84
C PRO A 117 -15.25 0.27 -11.00
N LEU A 118 -15.60 -0.86 -11.64
CA LEU A 118 -14.82 -1.45 -12.73
C LEU A 118 -15.15 -0.84 -14.11
N ASP A 119 -16.37 -0.32 -14.27
CA ASP A 119 -16.91 0.25 -15.51
C ASP A 119 -16.44 1.69 -15.77
N LYS A 120 -15.93 2.39 -14.74
CA LYS A 120 -15.44 3.77 -14.84
C LYS A 120 -14.00 3.87 -14.40
N ASN A 121 -13.18 4.63 -15.10
CA ASN A 121 -11.78 4.86 -14.71
C ASN A 121 -11.45 6.35 -14.70
N PRO A 122 -11.72 7.04 -13.58
CA PRO A 122 -11.45 8.47 -13.49
C PRO A 122 -9.97 8.80 -13.35
N LYS A 123 -9.09 7.81 -13.19
CA LYS A 123 -7.65 7.99 -12.93
C LYS A 123 -6.80 7.13 -13.89
N PRO A 124 -6.88 7.36 -15.20
CA PRO A 124 -6.22 6.52 -16.21
C PRO A 124 -4.70 6.72 -16.27
N GLU A 125 -4.15 7.86 -15.85
CA GLU A 125 -2.72 8.13 -15.92
C GLU A 125 -2.00 7.75 -14.61
N ILE A 126 -0.75 7.29 -14.72
CA ILE A 126 0.07 6.92 -13.55
C ILE A 126 0.19 8.06 -12.53
N LYS A 127 0.20 9.33 -12.97
CA LYS A 127 0.32 10.51 -12.12
C LYS A 127 -0.95 10.85 -11.33
N ASP A 128 -2.11 10.26 -11.66
CA ASP A 128 -3.42 10.71 -11.15
C ASP A 128 -3.65 10.43 -9.65
N THR A 129 -2.69 9.75 -8.99
CA THR A 129 -2.71 9.56 -7.53
C THR A 129 -1.64 10.37 -6.79
N SER A 130 -0.91 11.22 -7.51
CA SER A 130 0.04 12.20 -6.96
C SER A 130 -0.69 13.48 -6.56
N ASP A 131 -0.09 14.29 -5.69
CA ASP A 131 -0.68 15.58 -5.30
C ASP A 131 -0.70 16.55 -6.51
N PRO A 132 -1.85 17.17 -6.84
CA PRO A 132 -1.96 18.10 -7.96
C PRO A 132 -1.10 19.36 -7.82
N VAL A 133 -0.70 19.74 -6.60
CA VAL A 133 0.15 20.93 -6.38
C VAL A 133 1.62 20.66 -6.70
N TRP A 134 2.04 19.41 -6.80
CA TRP A 134 3.44 19.07 -7.08
C TRP A 134 3.82 19.36 -8.54
N PRO A 135 5.10 19.67 -8.83
CA PRO A 135 5.59 19.74 -10.20
C PRO A 135 5.31 18.46 -10.99
N ALA A 136 4.99 18.59 -12.28
CA ALA A 136 4.62 17.46 -13.13
C ALA A 136 5.68 16.34 -13.18
N ALA A 137 6.97 16.68 -13.06
CA ALA A 137 8.04 15.70 -12.96
C ALA A 137 7.87 14.79 -11.73
N ILE A 138 7.62 15.39 -10.55
CA ILE A 138 7.35 14.65 -9.31
C ILE A 138 6.07 13.83 -9.45
N GLN A 139 4.99 14.41 -9.97
CA GLN A 139 3.73 13.68 -10.12
C GLN A 139 3.89 12.40 -10.96
N LYS A 140 4.74 12.43 -12.01
CA LYS A 140 4.98 11.29 -12.90
C LYS A 140 5.87 10.21 -12.28
N THR A 141 6.83 10.59 -11.42
CA THR A 141 7.82 9.65 -10.86
C THR A 141 7.44 9.15 -9.46
N TRP A 142 6.65 9.92 -8.72
CA TRP A 142 6.24 9.60 -7.36
C TRP A 142 5.57 8.23 -7.19
N PRO A 143 4.71 7.73 -8.12
CA PRO A 143 4.12 6.40 -8.01
C PRO A 143 5.16 5.28 -7.86
N GLY A 144 6.30 5.38 -8.54
CA GLY A 144 7.40 4.42 -8.41
C GLY A 144 8.07 4.49 -7.04
N PHE A 145 8.32 5.70 -6.55
CA PHE A 145 8.90 5.91 -5.22
C PHE A 145 8.03 5.33 -4.10
N ILE A 146 6.74 5.68 -4.07
CA ILE A 146 5.83 5.23 -3.01
C ILE A 146 5.53 3.73 -3.08
N MET A 147 5.55 3.14 -4.28
CA MET A 147 5.46 1.68 -4.45
C MET A 147 6.67 0.99 -3.81
N GLY A 148 7.88 1.49 -4.05
CA GLY A 148 9.09 0.96 -3.40
C GLY A 148 9.02 1.02 -1.88
N ALA A 149 8.56 2.14 -1.33
CA ALA A 149 8.32 2.28 0.11
C ALA A 149 7.25 1.29 0.63
N SER A 150 6.17 1.08 -0.13
CA SER A 150 5.10 0.14 0.21
C SER A 150 5.57 -1.32 0.17
N GLN A 151 6.38 -1.68 -0.83
CA GLN A 151 6.99 -3.00 -0.98
C GLN A 151 7.91 -3.30 0.20
N MET A 152 8.84 -2.39 0.52
CA MET A 152 9.73 -2.57 1.66
C MET A 152 8.98 -2.72 2.98
N TRP A 153 7.93 -1.91 3.20
CA TRP A 153 7.08 -2.08 4.39
C TRP A 153 6.39 -3.44 4.43
N LEU A 154 5.89 -3.93 3.29
CA LEU A 154 5.31 -5.27 3.18
C LEU A 154 6.33 -6.37 3.47
N ASP A 155 7.55 -6.25 2.94
CA ASP A 155 8.62 -7.23 3.12
C ASP A 155 9.03 -7.33 4.59
N LEU A 156 9.09 -6.21 5.32
CA LEU A 156 9.30 -6.22 6.77
C LEU A 156 8.19 -6.96 7.50
N ILE A 157 6.93 -6.78 7.11
CA ILE A 157 5.80 -7.52 7.69
C ILE A 157 6.00 -9.02 7.47
N LEU A 158 6.33 -9.45 6.26
CA LEU A 158 6.49 -10.85 5.91
C LEU A 158 7.71 -11.50 6.58
N GLN A 159 8.82 -10.76 6.69
CA GLN A 159 10.01 -11.18 7.41
C GLN A 159 9.70 -11.40 8.90
N LEU A 160 9.16 -10.39 9.57
CA LEU A 160 8.81 -10.46 10.99
C LEU A 160 7.69 -11.46 11.29
N LYS A 161 6.77 -11.65 10.33
CA LYS A 161 5.78 -12.74 10.39
C LYS A 161 6.50 -14.07 10.48
N THR A 162 7.50 -14.34 9.63
CA THR A 162 8.23 -15.62 9.62
C THR A 162 8.98 -15.87 10.93
N GLU A 163 9.51 -14.82 11.56
CA GLU A 163 10.21 -14.88 12.85
C GLU A 163 9.27 -15.01 14.07
N SER A 164 8.00 -14.64 13.90
CA SER A 164 7.02 -14.67 14.98
C SER A 164 6.47 -16.08 15.22
N PRO A 165 6.30 -16.52 16.50
CA PRO A 165 5.72 -17.82 16.82
C PRO A 165 4.35 -18.05 16.17
N SER A 166 4.18 -19.20 15.51
CA SER A 166 2.94 -19.54 14.77
C SER A 166 1.73 -19.80 15.69
N ASN A 167 1.98 -20.10 16.97
CA ASN A 167 0.94 -20.39 17.97
C ASN A 167 0.36 -19.15 18.66
N ALA A 168 0.88 -17.96 18.40
CA ALA A 168 0.34 -16.72 18.95
C ALA A 168 -1.04 -16.42 18.35
N ASN A 169 -1.92 -15.77 19.14
CA ASN A 169 -3.14 -15.19 18.60
C ASN A 169 -2.79 -14.26 17.43
N GLN A 170 -3.48 -14.39 16.31
CA GLN A 170 -3.19 -13.62 15.09
C GLN A 170 -3.20 -12.11 15.33
N ARG A 171 -4.12 -11.61 16.18
CA ARG A 171 -4.17 -10.19 16.54
C ARG A 171 -2.91 -9.74 17.30
N GLU A 172 -2.55 -10.48 18.34
CA GLU A 172 -1.37 -10.18 19.17
C GLU A 172 -0.08 -10.25 18.33
N ARG A 173 -0.01 -11.22 17.41
CA ARG A 173 1.09 -11.34 16.46
C ARG A 173 1.25 -10.07 15.63
N TYR A 174 0.16 -9.55 15.04
CA TYR A 174 0.25 -8.35 14.21
C TYR A 174 0.40 -7.05 15.00
N GLN A 175 -0.05 -7.00 16.25
CA GLN A 175 0.29 -5.92 17.18
C GLN A 175 1.80 -5.89 17.45
N SER A 176 2.39 -7.05 17.75
CA SER A 176 3.84 -7.19 17.96
C SER A 176 4.64 -6.84 16.70
N ILE A 177 4.25 -7.36 15.52
CA ILE A 177 4.88 -7.00 14.24
C ILE A 177 4.80 -5.49 13.99
N HIS A 178 3.64 -4.88 14.17
CA HIS A 178 3.47 -3.44 13.98
C HIS A 178 4.37 -2.62 14.93
N GLN A 179 4.44 -2.99 16.20
CA GLN A 179 5.32 -2.36 17.18
C GLN A 179 6.79 -2.52 16.81
N HIS A 180 7.20 -3.71 16.36
CA HIS A 180 8.57 -3.95 15.93
C HIS A 180 8.93 -3.13 14.69
N ILE A 181 8.07 -3.06 13.67
CA ILE A 181 8.28 -2.20 12.50
C ILE A 181 8.39 -0.72 12.92
N THR A 182 7.55 -0.26 13.85
CA THR A 182 7.61 1.11 14.36
C THR A 182 8.93 1.39 15.09
N LYS A 183 9.41 0.43 15.90
CA LYS A 183 10.70 0.53 16.56
C LYS A 183 11.87 0.53 15.56
N LEU A 184 11.83 -0.31 14.53
CA LEU A 184 12.81 -0.27 13.44
C LEU A 184 12.77 1.09 12.75
N TRP A 185 11.58 1.64 12.51
CA TRP A 185 11.38 2.98 11.97
C TRP A 185 12.11 4.04 12.80
N GLU A 186 11.83 4.08 14.10
CA GLU A 186 12.40 5.05 15.05
C GLU A 186 13.91 4.91 15.20
N GLN A 187 14.42 3.69 15.30
CA GLN A 187 15.83 3.42 15.63
C GLN A 187 16.76 3.50 14.41
N HIS A 188 16.30 3.01 13.26
CA HIS A 188 17.15 2.88 12.08
C HIS A 188 16.79 3.87 10.99
N GLY A 189 15.70 4.64 11.14
CA GLY A 189 15.15 5.34 9.99
C GLY A 189 15.90 6.53 9.49
N GLN A 190 16.62 7.20 10.38
CA GLN A 190 17.56 8.21 9.98
C GLN A 190 18.64 7.65 9.04
N HIS A 191 19.15 6.44 9.30
CA HIS A 191 20.23 5.85 8.51
C HIS A 191 19.71 5.04 7.31
N ALA A 192 18.88 4.03 7.56
CA ALA A 192 18.44 3.10 6.53
C ALA A 192 17.54 3.75 5.46
N TRP A 193 16.77 4.80 5.83
CA TRP A 193 15.84 5.45 4.91
C TRP A 193 16.25 6.87 4.56
N LEU A 194 16.38 7.76 5.55
CA LEU A 194 16.59 9.18 5.28
C LEU A 194 18.00 9.49 4.75
N HIS A 195 19.05 8.90 5.32
CA HIS A 195 20.43 9.11 4.87
C HIS A 195 20.62 8.63 3.43
N HIS A 196 20.17 7.41 3.10
CA HIS A 196 20.28 6.89 1.73
C HIS A 196 19.39 7.65 0.74
N LEU A 197 18.20 8.09 1.14
CA LEU A 197 17.37 8.96 0.29
C LEU A 197 18.08 10.29 0.03
N ASN A 198 18.63 10.92 1.06
CA ASN A 198 19.34 12.18 0.93
C ASN A 198 20.61 12.04 0.07
N ALA A 199 21.30 10.89 0.13
CA ALA A 199 22.45 10.60 -0.71
C ALA A 199 22.11 10.65 -2.21
N LEU A 200 20.92 10.23 -2.63
CA LEU A 200 20.47 10.33 -4.02
C LEU A 200 20.34 11.79 -4.50
N TYR A 201 20.13 12.73 -3.57
CA TYR A 201 20.03 14.16 -3.83
C TYR A 201 21.29 14.93 -3.43
N GLY A 202 22.42 14.23 -3.28
CA GLY A 202 23.71 14.83 -2.97
C GLY A 202 23.78 15.45 -1.58
N TYR A 203 23.02 14.91 -0.61
CA TYR A 203 22.94 15.40 0.77
C TYR A 203 22.41 16.84 0.91
N SER A 204 21.69 17.33 -0.10
CA SER A 204 21.10 18.66 -0.08
C SER A 204 20.09 18.78 1.08
N PRO A 205 20.11 19.85 1.90
CA PRO A 205 19.16 20.01 3.00
C PRO A 205 17.70 20.00 2.52
N ILE A 206 16.84 19.31 3.26
CA ILE A 206 15.39 19.27 3.01
C ILE A 206 14.71 20.27 3.95
N ALA A 207 13.93 21.20 3.40
CA ALA A 207 13.02 22.03 4.17
C ALA A 207 11.72 21.25 4.42
N ILE A 208 11.36 21.08 5.69
CA ILE A 208 10.10 20.43 6.09
C ILE A 208 9.05 21.51 6.32
N HIS A 209 7.96 21.45 5.56
CA HIS A 209 6.80 22.33 5.68
C HIS A 209 5.57 21.47 6.01
N PHE A 210 4.74 21.93 6.95
CA PHE A 210 3.50 21.27 7.40
C PHE A 210 2.29 22.03 6.91
#